data_AF-A0A1V4PLY0-F1
#
_entry.id   AF-A0A1V4PLY0-F1
#
_cell.length_a   1.000
_cell.length_b   1.000
_cell.length_c   1.000
_cell.angle_alpha   90.00
_cell.angle_beta   90.00
_cell.angle_gamma   90.00
#
_symmetry.space_group_name_H-M   'P 1'
#
loop_
_entity.id
_entity.type
_entity.pdbx_description
1 polymer ?
#
loop_
_entity_poly.entity_id
_entity_poly.type
_entity_poly.pdbx_seq_one_letter_code
_entity_poly.pdbx_strand_id
1 'polypeptide(L)'
;MGDLQVSESVVAGVAKSLRAVADDTKSDLAGLDGELSRLLGAGWTGQAGSAFDKVWAQWHEGANNVVKGLEAMASALEEAAHSYGATDAAGEAAINSAGM
;
A
#
# COMPACT_ATOMS: atom_id res chain seq x y z
N MET A 1 -24.26 7.42 -15.92
CA MET A 1 -23.83 6.10 -15.42
C MET A 1 -22.49 5.64 -15.97
N GLY A 2 -22.26 5.59 -17.30
CA GLY A 2 -20.99 5.07 -17.85
C GLY A 2 -19.70 5.73 -17.34
N ASP A 3 -19.67 7.07 -17.20
CA ASP A 3 -18.46 7.81 -16.76
C ASP A 3 -18.11 7.59 -15.27
N LEU A 4 -19.13 7.42 -14.41
CA LEU A 4 -18.98 7.14 -12.99
C LEU A 4 -18.47 5.70 -12.74
N GLN A 5 -19.06 4.71 -13.41
CA GLN A 5 -18.64 3.31 -13.31
C GLN A 5 -17.20 3.10 -13.80
N VAL A 6 -16.80 3.80 -14.86
CA VAL A 6 -15.41 3.80 -15.33
C VAL A 6 -14.49 4.39 -14.26
N SER A 7 -14.85 5.53 -13.67
CA SER A 7 -14.05 6.17 -12.62
C SER A 7 -13.86 5.29 -11.38
N GLU A 8 -14.92 4.61 -10.91
CA GLU A 8 -14.85 3.64 -9.82
C GLU A 8 -13.88 2.49 -10.14
N SER A 9 -14.00 1.90 -11.34
CA SER A 9 -13.14 0.79 -11.76
C SER A 9 -11.66 1.18 -11.88
N VAL A 10 -11.38 2.42 -12.32
CA VAL A 10 -10.03 2.97 -12.41
C VAL A 10 -9.45 3.17 -11.00
N VAL A 11 -10.20 3.77 -10.08
CA VAL A 11 -9.78 4.00 -8.69
C VAL A 11 -9.50 2.67 -7.98
N ALA A 12 -10.39 1.69 -8.12
CA ALA A 12 -10.19 0.34 -7.58
C ALA A 12 -8.94 -0.35 -8.17
N GLY A 13 -8.68 -0.15 -9.47
CA GLY A 13 -7.48 -0.66 -10.13
C GLY A 13 -6.18 -0.05 -9.58
N VAL A 14 -6.17 1.26 -9.31
CA VAL A 14 -5.02 1.94 -8.69
C VAL A 14 -4.82 1.47 -7.26
N ALA A 15 -5.88 1.33 -6.46
CA ALA A 15 -5.79 0.80 -5.10
C ALA A 15 -5.15 -0.60 -5.06
N LYS A 16 -5.60 -1.49 -5.95
CA LYS A 16 -5.02 -2.84 -6.10
C LYS A 16 -3.54 -2.78 -6.49
N SER A 17 -3.17 -1.86 -7.37
CA SER A 17 -1.77 -1.69 -7.80
C SER A 17 -0.89 -1.21 -6.64
N LEU A 18 -1.37 -0.27 -5.82
CA LEU A 18 -0.66 0.19 -4.63
C LEU A 18 -0.49 -0.93 -3.59
N ARG A 19 -1.51 -1.77 -3.40
CA ARG A 19 -1.41 -2.94 -2.53
C ARG A 19 -0.34 -3.92 -3.01
N ALA A 20 -0.32 -4.22 -4.30
CA ALA A 20 0.70 -5.07 -4.90
C ALA A 20 2.11 -4.51 -4.69
N VAL A 21 2.32 -3.20 -4.93
CA VAL A 21 3.61 -2.54 -4.68
C VAL A 21 3.99 -2.61 -3.19
N ALA A 22 3.04 -2.46 -2.27
CA ALA A 22 3.30 -2.58 -0.84
C ALA A 22 3.75 -4.01 -0.46
N ASP A 23 3.11 -5.03 -1.02
CA ASP A 23 3.45 -6.43 -0.75
C ASP A 23 4.79 -6.83 -1.38
N ASP A 24 5.06 -6.41 -2.62
CA ASP A 24 6.37 -6.58 -3.27
C ASP A 24 7.47 -5.90 -2.45
N THR A 25 7.23 -4.67 -2.00
CA THR A 25 8.17 -3.94 -1.13
C THR A 25 8.45 -4.73 0.15
N LYS A 26 7.43 -5.26 0.85
CA LYS A 26 7.65 -6.09 2.05
C LYS A 26 8.50 -7.33 1.75
N SER A 27 8.26 -7.99 0.62
CA SER A 27 9.02 -9.16 0.20
C SER A 27 10.49 -8.82 -0.05
N ASP A 28 10.75 -7.72 -0.76
CA ASP A 28 12.10 -7.25 -1.06
C ASP A 28 12.86 -6.87 0.21
N LEU A 29 12.19 -6.19 1.15
CA LEU A 29 12.76 -5.86 2.46
C LEU A 29 13.16 -7.12 3.23
N ALA A 30 12.28 -8.12 3.29
CA ALA A 30 12.58 -9.39 3.95
C ALA A 30 13.73 -10.16 3.27
N GLY A 31 13.86 -10.05 1.96
CA GLY A 31 14.99 -10.58 1.20
C GLY A 31 16.30 -9.93 1.60
N LEU A 32 16.33 -8.59 1.61
CA LEU A 32 17.51 -7.83 2.00
C LEU A 32 17.91 -8.11 3.46
N ASP A 33 16.94 -8.22 4.37
CA ASP A 33 17.17 -8.62 5.77
C ASP A 33 17.89 -9.96 5.87
N GLY A 34 17.47 -10.93 5.07
CA GLY A 34 18.06 -12.26 5.02
C GLY A 34 19.51 -12.21 4.56
N GLU A 35 19.78 -11.54 3.44
CA GLU A 35 21.12 -11.39 2.87
C GLU A 35 22.08 -10.69 3.85
N LEU A 36 21.64 -9.57 4.44
CA LEU A 36 22.45 -8.81 5.40
C LEU A 36 22.66 -9.57 6.71
N SER A 37 21.65 -10.27 7.21
CA SER A 37 21.81 -11.12 8.39
C SER A 37 22.85 -12.22 8.16
N ARG A 38 22.98 -12.75 6.94
CA ARG A 38 24.00 -13.74 6.60
C ARG A 38 25.39 -13.11 6.52
N LEU A 39 25.49 -11.92 5.94
CA LEU A 39 26.73 -11.16 5.85
C LEU A 39 27.25 -10.74 7.24
N LEU A 40 26.38 -10.17 8.07
CA LEU A 40 26.70 -9.69 9.43
C LEU A 40 27.02 -10.86 10.38
N GLY A 41 26.25 -11.95 10.30
CA GLY A 41 26.45 -13.15 11.11
C GLY A 41 27.80 -13.85 10.88
N ALA A 42 28.51 -13.53 9.79
CA ALA A 42 29.83 -14.08 9.45
C ALA A 42 30.99 -13.41 10.20
N GLY A 43 30.75 -12.46 11.11
CA GLY A 43 31.77 -11.91 12.01
C GLY A 43 31.98 -10.40 11.93
N TRP A 44 31.01 -9.64 11.41
CA TRP A 44 31.09 -8.18 11.45
C TRP A 44 30.82 -7.69 12.89
N THR A 45 31.88 -7.28 13.59
CA THR A 45 31.82 -6.85 15.00
C THR A 45 32.64 -5.56 15.21
N GLY A 46 32.53 -4.96 16.40
CA GLY A 46 33.22 -3.72 16.76
C GLY A 46 32.47 -2.45 16.35
N GLN A 47 33.13 -1.30 16.46
CA GLN A 47 32.50 0.02 16.35
C GLN A 47 31.85 0.28 14.97
N ALA A 48 32.40 -0.31 13.90
CA ALA A 48 31.82 -0.26 12.57
C ALA A 48 30.52 -1.07 12.45
N GLY A 49 30.43 -2.22 13.13
CA GLY A 49 29.20 -3.03 13.18
C GLY A 49 28.08 -2.28 13.90
N SER A 50 28.36 -1.73 15.08
CA SER A 50 27.35 -0.96 15.84
C SER A 50 26.88 0.31 15.11
N ALA A 51 27.75 0.97 14.35
CA ALA A 51 27.36 2.11 13.52
C ALA A 51 26.45 1.68 12.37
N PHE A 52 26.74 0.53 11.75
CA PHE A 52 25.88 -0.05 10.72
C PHE A 52 24.52 -0.46 11.28
N ASP A 53 24.47 -1.15 12.42
CA ASP A 53 23.21 -1.56 13.08
C ASP A 53 22.27 -0.37 13.29
N LYS A 54 22.82 0.79 13.66
CA LYS A 54 22.02 2.01 13.83
C LYS A 54 21.42 2.50 12.51
N VAL A 55 22.21 2.54 11.44
CA VAL A 55 21.72 2.95 10.11
C VAL A 55 20.74 1.93 9.56
N TRP A 56 20.97 0.64 9.84
CA TRP A 56 20.09 -0.46 9.47
C TRP A 56 18.73 -0.36 10.14
N ALA A 57 18.68 -0.07 11.45
CA ALA A 57 17.44 0.17 12.17
C ALA A 57 16.66 1.38 11.61
N GLN A 58 17.36 2.47 11.26
CA GLN A 58 16.73 3.64 10.62
C GLN A 58 16.16 3.32 9.24
N TRP A 59 16.88 2.51 8.45
CA TRP A 59 16.41 2.06 7.16
C TRP A 59 15.13 1.23 7.29
N HIS A 60 15.07 0.29 8.24
CA HIS A 60 13.85 -0.48 8.53
C HIS A 60 12.67 0.40 8.91
N GLU A 61 12.89 1.41 9.75
CA GLU A 61 11.84 2.35 10.13
C GLU A 61 11.29 3.09 8.91
N GLY A 62 12.18 3.62 8.07
CA GLY A 62 11.81 4.30 6.83
C GLY A 62 11.05 3.39 5.86
N ALA A 63 11.53 2.16 5.69
CA ALA A 63 10.90 1.16 4.84
C ALA A 63 9.49 0.79 5.31
N ASN A 64 9.32 0.59 6.63
CA ASN A 64 8.00 0.37 7.22
C ASN A 64 7.05 1.56 7.02
N ASN A 65 7.58 2.78 7.06
CA ASN A 65 6.78 3.98 6.80
C ASN A 65 6.33 4.07 5.33
N VAL A 66 7.17 3.67 4.37
CA VAL A 66 6.79 3.58 2.95
C VAL A 66 5.66 2.57 2.76
N VAL A 67 5.79 1.36 3.30
CA VAL A 67 4.76 0.32 3.23
C VAL A 67 3.43 0.81 3.81
N LYS A 68 3.45 1.39 5.01
CA LYS A 68 2.26 1.97 5.64
C LYS A 68 1.62 3.08 4.79
N GLY A 69 2.45 3.92 4.16
CA GLY A 69 1.98 4.98 3.27
C GLY A 69 1.24 4.42 2.05
N LEU A 70 1.81 3.39 1.41
CA LEU A 70 1.18 2.71 0.27
C LEU A 70 -0.13 2.03 0.66
N GLU A 71 -0.17 1.34 1.80
CA GLU A 71 -1.39 0.74 2.33
C GLU A 71 -2.46 1.77 2.65
N ALA A 72 -2.09 2.90 3.25
CA ALA A 72 -3.01 3.99 3.55
C ALA A 72 -3.59 4.62 2.26
N MET A 73 -2.76 4.81 1.23
CA MET A 73 -3.22 5.29 -0.08
C MET A 73 -4.17 4.29 -0.74
N ALA A 74 -3.86 2.99 -0.68
CA ALA A 74 -4.74 1.94 -1.21
C ALA A 74 -6.10 1.96 -0.51
N SER A 75 -6.12 1.99 0.82
CA SER A 75 -7.37 2.05 1.61
C SER A 75 -8.18 3.32 1.30
N ALA A 76 -7.54 4.49 1.20
CA ALA A 76 -8.23 5.74 0.88
C ALA A 76 -8.89 5.71 -0.51
N LEU A 77 -8.24 5.07 -1.50
CA LEU A 77 -8.82 4.88 -2.83
C LEU A 77 -9.94 3.85 -2.84
N GLU A 78 -9.83 2.75 -2.08
CA GLU A 78 -10.92 1.78 -1.90
C GLU A 78 -12.16 2.46 -1.28
N GLU A 79 -11.97 3.25 -0.23
CA GLU A 79 -13.05 4.04 0.40
C GLU A 79 -13.69 5.03 -0.58
N ALA A 80 -12.88 5.70 -1.41
CA ALA A 80 -13.39 6.59 -2.44
C ALA A 80 -14.24 5.84 -3.48
N ALA A 81 -13.76 4.69 -3.98
CA ALA A 81 -14.50 3.84 -4.90
C ALA A 81 -15.85 3.39 -4.32
N HIS A 82 -15.87 2.95 -3.06
CA HIS A 82 -17.11 2.55 -2.36
C HIS A 82 -18.12 3.71 -2.22
N SER A 83 -17.64 4.92 -1.95
CA SER A 83 -18.49 6.11 -1.86
C SER A 83 -19.17 6.43 -3.20
N TYR A 84 -18.46 6.26 -4.32
CA TYR A 84 -19.03 6.42 -5.66
C TYR A 84 -20.14 5.40 -5.94
N GLY A 85 -19.90 4.11 -5.66
CA GLY A 85 -20.90 3.06 -5.88
C GLY A 85 -22.16 3.23 -5.01
N ALA A 86 -22.01 3.64 -3.75
CA ALA A 86 -23.14 3.91 -2.87
C ALA A 86 -24.00 5.10 -3.34
N THR A 87 -23.34 6.14 -3.86
CA THR A 87 -24.02 7.33 -4.40
C THR A 87 -24.80 7.00 -5.68
N ASP A 88 -24.22 6.19 -6.56
CA ASP A 88 -24.88 5.75 -7.80
C ASP A 88 -26.12 4.89 -7.51
N ALA A 89 -26.01 3.92 -6.61
CA ALA A 89 -27.13 3.06 -6.22
C ALA A 89 -28.29 3.84 -5.56
N ALA A 90 -27.97 4.86 -4.75
CA ALA A 90 -28.98 5.74 -4.17
C ALA A 90 -29.67 6.61 -5.23
N GLY A 91 -28.90 7.08 -6.23
CA GLY A 91 -29.43 7.82 -7.38
C GLY A 91 -30.36 6.98 -8.25
N GLU A 92 -29.99 5.74 -8.56
CA GLU A 92 -30.83 4.78 -9.27
C GLU A 92 -32.14 4.51 -8.53
N ALA A 93 -32.07 4.25 -7.23
CA ALA A 93 -33.25 4.02 -6.41
C ALA A 93 -34.19 5.24 -6.40
N ALA A 94 -33.62 6.45 -6.32
CA ALA A 94 -34.39 7.69 -6.38
C ALA A 94 -35.07 7.89 -7.75
N ILE A 95 -34.36 7.66 -8.86
CA ILE A 95 -34.91 7.76 -10.22
C ILE A 95 -36.04 6.74 -10.43
N ASN A 96 -35.81 5.48 -10.07
CA ASN A 96 -36.79 4.41 -10.18
C ASN A 96 -38.04 4.69 -9.32
N SER A 97 -37.85 5.24 -8.11
CA SER A 97 -38.96 5.65 -7.24
C SER A 97 -39.74 6.86 -7.76
N ALA A 98 -39.09 7.72 -8.56
CA ALA A 98 -39.71 8.89 -9.19
C ALA A 98 -40.48 8.55 -10.48
N GLY A 99 -40.46 7.30 -10.95
CA GLY A 99 -41.29 6.83 -12.05
C GLY A 99 -40.86 7.29 -13.44
N MET A 100 -39.55 7.46 -13.66
CA MET A 100 -38.93 7.50 -15.00
C MET A 100 -38.26 6.15 -15.28
#